data_AF-A0A3L7B4K6-F1
#
_entry.id   AF-A0A3L7B4K6-F1
#
_cell.length_a   1.000
_cell.length_b   1.000
_cell.length_c   1.000
_cell.angle_alpha   90.00
_cell.angle_beta   90.00
_cell.angle_gamma   90.00
#
_symmetry.space_group_name_H-M   'P 1'
#
loop_
_entity.id
_entity.type
_entity.pdbx_description
1 polymer ?
#
loop_
_entity_poly.entity_id
_entity_poly.type
_entity_poly.pdbx_seq_one_letter_code
_entity_poly.pdbx_strand_id
1 'polypeptide(L)'
;RKAVATALAGCPRDEWITIDDLFATMRRNRETSPTVARRERALWKLYLVDPQYGSLGYSGFADWPILEGRYTLAVLFEYAATLGLIDIEYTDPVGARTDYHGNWGSDDLDCLSRYDGLLAIRLNPLGAHALGLTGNYQPP
;
A
#
# COMPACT_ATOMS: atom_id res chain seq x y z
N ARG A 1 -1.79 6.80 7.00
CA ARG A 1 -2.55 5.98 7.97
C ARG A 1 -4.05 6.25 7.90
N LYS A 2 -4.57 7.45 8.22
CA LYS A 2 -6.03 7.72 8.16
C LYS A 2 -6.68 7.34 6.83
N ALA A 3 -6.10 7.76 5.69
CA ALA A 3 -6.62 7.42 4.36
C ALA A 3 -6.68 5.90 4.11
N VAL A 4 -5.65 5.15 4.52
CA VAL A 4 -5.62 3.68 4.42
C VAL A 4 -6.68 3.04 5.32
N ALA A 5 -6.89 3.55 6.53
CA ALA A 5 -7.98 3.08 7.40
C ALA A 5 -9.36 3.35 6.79
N THR A 6 -9.56 4.51 6.15
CA THR A 6 -10.78 4.82 5.40
C THR A 6 -10.95 3.88 4.20
N ALA A 7 -9.85 3.52 3.51
CA ALA A 7 -9.88 2.55 2.42
C ALA A 7 -10.32 1.16 2.91
N LEU A 8 -9.73 0.69 4.02
CA LEU A 8 -10.14 -0.57 4.67
C LEU A 8 -11.61 -0.56 5.07
N ALA A 9 -12.10 0.56 5.62
CA ALA A 9 -13.49 0.68 6.04
C ALA A 9 -14.50 0.58 4.87
N GLY A 10 -14.04 0.83 3.63
CA GLY A 10 -14.83 0.67 2.42
C GLY A 10 -14.72 -0.71 1.76
N CYS A 11 -13.86 -1.61 2.26
CA CYS A 11 -13.71 -2.95 1.71
C CYS A 11 -14.91 -3.85 2.09
N PRO A 12 -15.26 -4.84 1.25
CA PRO A 12 -16.22 -5.86 1.63
C PRO A 12 -15.72 -6.65 2.85
N ARG A 13 -16.63 -7.02 3.74
CA ARG A 13 -16.32 -7.68 5.01
C ARG A 13 -16.19 -9.18 4.77
N ASP A 14 -15.19 -9.80 5.38
CA ASP A 14 -14.93 -11.24 5.27
C ASP A 14 -14.76 -11.74 3.81
N GLU A 15 -14.50 -10.82 2.88
CA GLU A 15 -14.22 -11.09 1.47
C GLU A 15 -12.77 -10.68 1.14
N TRP A 16 -12.12 -11.49 0.30
CA TRP A 16 -10.79 -11.20 -0.20
C TRP A 16 -10.85 -10.14 -1.30
N ILE A 17 -10.00 -9.12 -1.19
CA ILE A 17 -9.79 -8.12 -2.23
C ILE A 17 -8.30 -8.11 -2.61
N THR A 18 -8.02 -8.10 -3.91
CA THR A 18 -6.65 -7.95 -4.40
C THR A 18 -6.13 -6.56 -4.07
N ILE A 19 -4.81 -6.45 -3.88
CA ILE A 19 -4.21 -5.14 -3.68
C ILE A 19 -4.42 -4.24 -4.90
N ASP A 20 -4.44 -4.79 -6.10
CA ASP A 20 -4.62 -4.00 -7.32
C ASP A 20 -6.05 -3.41 -7.40
N ASP A 21 -7.07 -4.16 -6.98
CA ASP A 21 -8.45 -3.66 -6.84
C ASP A 21 -8.57 -2.61 -5.73
N LEU A 22 -7.90 -2.83 -4.60
CA LEU A 22 -7.82 -1.85 -3.52
C LEU A 22 -7.16 -0.55 -4.02
N PHE A 23 -6.04 -0.64 -4.73
CA PHE A 23 -5.33 0.49 -5.32
C PHE A 23 -6.20 1.22 -6.34
N ALA A 24 -6.89 0.49 -7.22
CA ALA A 24 -7.82 1.09 -8.18
C ALA A 24 -8.93 1.88 -7.48
N THR A 25 -9.48 1.34 -6.39
CA THR A 25 -10.50 2.00 -5.57
C THR A 25 -9.93 3.25 -4.87
N MET A 26 -8.74 3.14 -4.28
CA MET A 26 -8.07 4.26 -3.61
C MET A 26 -7.74 5.41 -4.56
N ARG A 27 -7.31 5.10 -5.79
CA ARG A 27 -7.02 6.12 -6.80
C ARG A 27 -8.25 6.88 -7.28
N ARG A 28 -9.44 6.25 -7.23
CA ARG A 28 -10.71 6.89 -7.60
C ARG A 28 -11.27 7.79 -6.50
N ASN A 29 -10.88 7.59 -5.23
CA ASN A 29 -11.37 8.37 -4.10
C ASN A 29 -10.22 9.07 -3.35
N ARG A 30 -10.19 10.41 -3.42
CA ARG A 30 -9.17 11.23 -2.78
C ARG A 30 -9.07 11.04 -1.26
N GLU A 31 -10.15 10.66 -0.59
CA GLU A 31 -10.15 10.48 0.87
C GLU A 31 -9.44 9.19 1.30
N THR A 32 -9.41 8.19 0.43
CA THR A 32 -8.75 6.90 0.67
C THR A 32 -7.33 6.86 0.11
N SER A 33 -6.99 7.72 -0.85
CA SER A 33 -5.62 7.90 -1.33
C SER A 33 -4.75 8.68 -0.32
N PRO A 34 -3.67 8.10 0.23
CA PRO A 34 -2.70 8.88 1.00
C PRO A 34 -1.99 9.91 0.12
N THR A 35 -1.30 10.87 0.75
CA THR A 35 -0.36 11.77 0.08
C THR A 35 0.95 11.71 0.84
N VAL A 36 1.96 11.10 0.25
CA VAL A 36 3.25 10.84 0.93
C VAL A 36 4.13 12.07 0.88
N ALA A 37 4.30 12.67 -0.31
CA ALA A 37 5.07 13.89 -0.49
C ALA A 37 4.14 15.10 -0.63
N ARG A 38 4.09 15.94 0.40
CA ARG A 38 3.23 17.14 0.43
C ARG A 38 3.77 18.33 -0.38
N ARG A 39 5.02 18.23 -0.84
CA ARG A 39 5.73 19.26 -1.60
C ARG A 39 6.70 18.59 -2.56
N GLU A 40 6.91 19.19 -3.72
CA GLU A 40 7.83 18.69 -4.75
C GLU A 40 9.25 18.46 -4.21
N ARG A 41 9.79 19.41 -3.41
CA ARG A 41 11.11 19.28 -2.77
C ARG A 41 11.25 18.05 -1.86
N ALA A 42 10.14 17.47 -1.37
CA ALA A 42 10.18 16.25 -0.59
C ALA A 42 10.40 15.01 -1.47
N LEU A 43 9.90 15.02 -2.72
CA LEU A 43 10.14 13.93 -3.68
C LEU A 43 11.61 13.79 -4.02
N TRP A 44 12.34 14.90 -4.14
CA TRP A 44 13.80 14.90 -4.37
C TRP A 44 14.62 14.28 -3.24
N LYS A 45 14.03 14.01 -2.07
CA LYS A 45 14.68 13.28 -0.97
C LYS A 45 14.39 11.78 -0.99
N LEU A 46 13.48 11.34 -1.85
CA LEU A 46 13.10 9.95 -2.03
C LEU A 46 13.73 9.48 -3.34
N TYR A 47 14.44 8.36 -3.29
CA TYR A 47 15.14 7.85 -4.44
C TYR A 47 15.32 6.33 -4.36
N LEU A 48 15.48 5.71 -5.52
CA LEU A 48 15.87 4.32 -5.65
C LEU A 48 17.38 4.25 -5.81
N VAL A 49 18.06 3.55 -4.91
CA VAL A 49 19.51 3.27 -4.94
C VAL A 49 20.41 4.51 -4.85
N ASP A 50 20.30 5.44 -5.80
CA ASP A 50 21.12 6.65 -5.93
C ASP A 50 20.25 7.92 -6.05
N PRO A 51 20.54 9.00 -5.29
CA PRO A 51 19.74 10.22 -5.29
C PRO A 51 19.87 11.08 -6.56
N GLN A 52 20.92 10.90 -7.36
CA GLN A 52 21.12 11.64 -8.60
C GLN A 52 20.42 10.96 -9.78
N TYR A 53 20.40 9.63 -9.84
CA TYR A 53 19.77 8.90 -10.94
C TYR A 53 18.37 8.37 -10.61
N GLY A 54 18.16 7.85 -9.41
CA GLY A 54 16.89 7.24 -8.99
C GLY A 54 15.94 8.18 -8.25
N SER A 55 16.14 9.49 -8.32
CA SER A 55 15.28 10.48 -7.65
C SER A 55 13.82 10.37 -8.11
N LEU A 56 12.90 10.24 -7.15
CA LEU A 56 11.46 10.32 -7.40
C LEU A 56 10.99 11.76 -7.64
N GLY A 57 11.89 12.75 -7.58
CA GLY A 57 11.61 14.13 -7.97
C GLY A 57 11.51 14.33 -9.48
N TYR A 58 12.01 13.38 -10.29
CA TYR A 58 11.87 13.42 -11.74
C TYR A 58 10.41 13.17 -12.16
N SER A 59 9.96 13.88 -13.20
CA SER A 59 8.60 13.73 -13.74
C SER A 59 8.37 12.31 -14.24
N GLY A 60 7.27 11.69 -13.79
CA GLY A 60 6.89 10.32 -14.17
C GLY A 60 7.51 9.20 -13.32
N PHE A 61 8.33 9.50 -12.32
CA PHE A 61 8.99 8.49 -11.48
C PHE A 61 8.35 8.30 -10.09
N ALA A 62 7.48 9.22 -9.67
CA ALA A 62 6.73 9.15 -8.41
C ALA A 62 5.25 8.82 -8.62
N ASP A 63 4.93 7.97 -9.59
CA ASP A 63 3.56 7.59 -9.85
C ASP A 63 2.94 6.87 -8.65
N TRP A 64 1.62 6.96 -8.54
CA TRP A 64 0.87 6.52 -7.37
C TRP A 64 1.26 5.10 -6.86
N PRO A 65 1.42 4.06 -7.70
CA PRO A 65 1.78 2.71 -7.22
C PRO A 65 3.16 2.65 -6.53
N ILE A 66 4.10 3.49 -6.97
CA ILE A 66 5.47 3.56 -6.45
C ILE A 66 5.47 4.21 -5.06
N LEU A 67 4.75 5.31 -4.89
CA LEU A 67 4.85 6.10 -3.67
C LEU A 67 3.68 5.85 -2.72
N GLU A 68 2.48 6.28 -3.07
CA GLU A 68 1.27 6.08 -2.28
C GLU A 68 0.90 4.60 -2.12
N GLY A 69 1.11 3.81 -3.17
CA GLY A 69 0.89 2.37 -3.19
C GLY A 69 1.82 1.65 -2.22
N ARG A 70 3.14 1.85 -2.32
CA ARG A 70 4.10 1.24 -1.38
C ARG A 70 3.93 1.71 0.05
N TYR A 71 3.57 2.98 0.26
CA TYR A 71 3.18 3.45 1.58
C TYR A 71 1.93 2.73 2.10
N THR A 72 0.94 2.47 1.25
CA THR A 72 -0.26 1.71 1.61
C THR A 72 0.08 0.28 1.99
N LEU A 73 0.91 -0.42 1.21
CA LEU A 73 1.38 -1.77 1.53
C LEU A 73 2.07 -1.82 2.89
N ALA A 74 2.97 -0.87 3.17
CA ALA A 74 3.66 -0.78 4.45
C ALA A 74 2.68 -0.60 5.61
N VAL A 75 1.66 0.26 5.47
CA VAL A 75 0.64 0.45 6.52
C VAL A 75 -0.20 -0.81 6.72
N LEU A 76 -0.62 -1.47 5.64
CA LEU A 76 -1.39 -2.71 5.71
C LEU A 76 -0.59 -3.80 6.42
N PHE A 77 0.65 -4.02 5.99
CA PHE A 77 1.47 -5.11 6.47
C PHE A 77 2.01 -4.84 7.89
N GLU A 78 2.55 -3.66 8.17
CA GLU A 78 3.20 -3.38 9.46
C GLU A 78 2.24 -3.00 10.58
N TYR A 79 1.03 -2.55 10.27
CA TYR A 79 0.07 -2.10 11.27
C TYR A 79 -1.23 -2.90 11.25
N ALA A 80 -1.91 -2.98 10.11
CA ALA A 80 -3.23 -3.62 10.08
C ALA A 80 -3.12 -5.14 10.29
N ALA A 81 -2.19 -5.80 9.58
CA ALA A 81 -1.97 -7.24 9.69
C ALA A 81 -1.32 -7.61 11.03
N THR A 82 -0.34 -6.84 11.53
CA THR A 82 0.30 -7.10 12.83
C THR A 82 -0.64 -6.96 14.01
N LEU A 83 -1.63 -6.06 13.92
CA LEU A 83 -2.71 -5.93 14.91
C LEU A 83 -3.82 -6.98 14.72
N GLY A 84 -3.73 -7.84 13.71
CA GLY A 84 -4.74 -8.85 13.39
C GLY A 84 -6.06 -8.27 12.86
N LEU A 85 -6.06 -7.04 12.34
CA LEU A 85 -7.27 -6.38 11.82
C LEU A 85 -7.66 -6.88 10.42
N ILE A 86 -6.70 -7.45 9.70
CA ILE A 86 -6.89 -8.01 8.37
C ILE A 86 -6.16 -9.33 8.27
N ASP A 87 -6.72 -10.23 7.47
CA ASP A 87 -5.98 -11.37 6.96
C ASP A 87 -5.24 -10.95 5.69
N ILE A 88 -4.10 -11.58 5.42
CA ILE A 88 -3.25 -11.25 4.27
C ILE A 88 -2.91 -12.49 3.47
N GLU A 89 -2.86 -12.33 2.15
CA GLU A 89 -2.23 -13.27 1.23
C GLU A 89 -0.88 -12.67 0.82
N TYR A 90 0.21 -13.37 1.17
CA TYR A 90 1.57 -12.88 0.98
C TYR A 90 2.47 -13.97 0.38
N THR A 91 3.31 -13.57 -0.57
CA THR A 91 4.34 -14.40 -1.20
C THR A 91 5.70 -13.73 -1.12
N ASP A 92 6.74 -14.38 -1.63
CA ASP A 92 8.06 -13.77 -1.79
C ASP A 92 7.94 -12.47 -2.61
N PRO A 93 8.49 -11.33 -2.13
CA PRO A 93 8.38 -10.06 -2.83
C PRO A 93 9.14 -10.03 -4.16
N VAL A 94 10.13 -10.91 -4.35
CA VAL A 94 10.92 -10.99 -5.58
C VAL A 94 10.02 -11.37 -6.76
N GLY A 95 9.92 -10.47 -7.73
CA GLY A 95 9.08 -10.67 -8.92
C GLY A 95 7.56 -10.66 -8.68
N ALA A 96 7.09 -10.38 -7.46
CA ALA A 96 5.66 -10.32 -7.17
C ALA A 96 4.98 -9.10 -7.81
N ARG A 97 5.74 -8.03 -8.06
CA ARG A 97 5.29 -6.81 -8.75
C ARG A 97 6.34 -6.37 -9.76
N THR A 98 5.87 -5.80 -10.85
CA THR A 98 6.72 -5.32 -11.96
C THR A 98 6.49 -3.86 -12.31
N ASP A 99 5.66 -3.16 -11.52
CA ASP A 99 5.21 -1.77 -11.74
C ASP A 99 6.34 -0.73 -11.57
N TYR A 100 7.48 -1.13 -11.04
CA TYR A 100 8.61 -0.26 -10.74
C TYR A 100 9.78 -0.37 -11.73
N HIS A 101 9.83 -1.37 -12.62
CA HIS A 101 10.96 -1.55 -13.55
C HIS A 101 11.14 -0.39 -14.54
N GLY A 102 10.10 0.42 -14.75
CA GLY A 102 10.21 1.65 -15.54
C GLY A 102 10.94 2.79 -14.83
N ASN A 103 11.21 2.67 -13.53
CA ASN A 103 11.89 3.71 -12.77
C ASN A 103 13.41 3.64 -12.93
N TRP A 104 14.03 4.81 -13.06
CA TRP A 104 15.48 4.89 -13.13
C TRP A 104 16.10 4.43 -11.80
N GLY A 105 17.14 3.59 -11.89
CA GLY A 105 17.83 3.03 -10.73
C GLY A 105 17.15 1.78 -10.17
N SER A 106 16.16 1.22 -10.88
CA SER A 106 15.49 -0.02 -10.48
C SER A 106 15.99 -1.28 -11.18
N ASP A 107 16.96 -1.15 -12.10
CA ASP A 107 17.41 -2.23 -12.99
C ASP A 107 17.89 -3.47 -12.23
N ASP A 108 18.59 -3.26 -11.11
CA ASP A 108 19.15 -4.32 -10.27
C ASP A 108 18.25 -4.69 -9.07
N LEU A 109 17.01 -4.19 -9.01
CA LEU A 109 16.09 -4.46 -7.90
C LEU A 109 15.20 -5.67 -8.20
N ASP A 110 15.36 -6.71 -7.40
CA ASP A 110 14.48 -7.90 -7.41
C ASP A 110 13.04 -7.61 -6.91
N CYS A 111 12.89 -6.57 -6.08
CA CYS A 111 11.62 -6.01 -5.61
C CYS A 111 11.82 -4.54 -5.19
N LEU A 112 10.78 -3.72 -5.25
CA LEU A 112 10.85 -2.32 -4.77
C LEU A 112 10.71 -2.23 -3.24
N SER A 113 9.93 -3.13 -2.66
CA SER A 113 9.72 -3.20 -1.22
C SER A 113 9.52 -4.65 -0.78
N ARG A 114 9.88 -4.94 0.47
CA ARG A 114 9.53 -6.22 1.10
C ARG A 114 8.03 -6.50 1.14
N TYR A 115 7.18 -5.47 0.99
CA TYR A 115 5.73 -5.66 0.97
C TYR A 115 5.19 -5.92 -0.44
N ASP A 116 6.03 -5.97 -1.48
CA ASP A 116 5.58 -6.19 -2.85
C ASP A 116 4.87 -7.54 -3.00
N GLY A 117 5.25 -8.50 -2.17
CA GLY A 117 4.61 -9.81 -2.06
C GLY A 117 3.19 -9.80 -1.47
N LEU A 118 2.66 -8.67 -1.02
CA LEU A 118 1.26 -8.58 -0.56
C LEU A 118 0.32 -8.58 -1.77
N LEU A 119 -0.43 -9.67 -1.92
CA LEU A 119 -1.28 -9.94 -3.08
C LEU A 119 -2.75 -9.56 -2.83
N ALA A 120 -3.26 -9.93 -1.65
CA ALA A 120 -4.64 -9.68 -1.27
C ALA A 120 -4.77 -9.49 0.25
N ILE A 121 -5.88 -8.88 0.64
CA ILE A 121 -6.26 -8.70 2.04
C ILE A 121 -7.72 -9.07 2.24
N ARG A 122 -8.10 -9.38 3.47
CA ARG A 122 -9.50 -9.54 3.88
C ARG A 122 -9.74 -8.79 5.18
N LEU A 123 -10.76 -7.94 5.21
CA LEU A 123 -11.19 -7.26 6.44
C LEU A 123 -11.94 -8.26 7.31
N ASN A 124 -11.33 -8.68 8.42
CA ASN A 124 -11.90 -9.66 9.34
C ASN A 124 -12.80 -9.01 10.40
N PRO A 125 -13.51 -9.78 11.23
CA PRO A 125 -14.47 -9.23 12.21
C PRO A 125 -13.83 -8.31 13.26
N LEU A 126 -12.57 -8.57 13.64
CA LEU A 126 -11.82 -7.71 14.57
C LEU A 126 -11.53 -6.35 13.93
N GLY A 127 -11.05 -6.35 12.68
CA GLY A 127 -10.83 -5.13 11.92
C GLY A 127 -12.11 -4.33 11.70
N ALA A 128 -13.21 -5.00 11.34
CA ALA A 128 -14.51 -4.36 11.16
C ALA A 128 -14.98 -3.67 12.45
N HIS A 129 -14.79 -4.32 13.60
CA HIS A 129 -15.10 -3.71 14.90
C HIS A 129 -14.19 -2.53 15.23
N ALA A 130 -12.87 -2.68 15.05
CA ALA A 130 -11.88 -1.63 15.30
C ALA A 130 -12.10 -0.38 14.43
N LEU A 131 -12.66 -0.55 13.21
CA LEU A 131 -13.04 0.54 12.32
C LEU A 131 -14.44 1.11 12.60
N GLY A 132 -15.17 0.59 13.60
CA GLY A 132 -16.50 1.05 13.98
C GLY A 132 -17.62 0.61 13.04
N LEU A 133 -17.38 -0.41 12.21
CA LEU A 133 -18.37 -0.94 11.25
C LEU A 133 -19.35 -1.94 11.88
N THR A 134 -19.01 -2.48 13.05
CA THR A 134 -19.84 -3.39 13.84
C THR A 134 -19.76 -3.05 15.33
N GLY A 135 -20.90 -3.12 16.02
CA GLY A 135 -21.00 -2.76 17.44
C GLY A 135 -20.47 -3.84 18.39
N ASN A 136 -20.55 -5.11 18.01
CA ASN A 136 -20.15 -6.23 18.85
C ASN A 136 -19.12 -7.10 18.12
N TYR A 137 -17.95 -7.27 18.71
CA TYR A 137 -16.96 -8.27 18.30
C TYR A 137 -17.19 -9.56 19.10
N GLN A 138 -17.26 -10.70 18.41
CA GLN A 138 -17.17 -12.02 19.04
C GLN A 138 -15.93 -12.72 18.50
N PRO A 139 -14.96 -13.07 19.36
CA PRO A 139 -13.81 -13.85 18.93
C PRO A 139 -14.26 -15.26 18.50
N PRO A 140 -13.58 -15.86 17.52
CA PRO A 140 -13.80 -17.26 17.15
C PRO A 140 -13.40 -18.23 18.26
#